data_AF-A0A519Z8M9-F1
#
_entry.id   AF-A0A519Z8M9-F1
#
_cell.length_a   1.000
_cell.length_b   1.000
_cell.length_c   1.000
_cell.angle_alpha   90.00
_cell.angle_beta   90.00
_cell.angle_gamma   90.00
#
_symmetry.space_group_name_H-M   'P 1'
#
loop_
_entity.id
_entity.type
_entity.pdbx_description
1 polymer ?
#
loop_
_entity_poly.entity_id
_entity_poly.type
_entity_poly.pdbx_seq_one_letter_code
_entity_poly.pdbx_strand_id
1 'polypeptide(L)' 'GFGLWLWLVYGIGRGPGNGWMHAKLTVVVLVIGYHHACARLLRKFEANANTRSHVWFRWFNEVPVLLLLAAVVLVVVKPF' A
#
# COMPACT_ATOMS: atom_id res chain seq x y z
N GLY A 1 12.30 13.15 -0.10
CA GLY A 1 11.95 14.48 0.44
C GLY A 1 11.38 15.39 -0.62
N PHE A 2 12.19 15.80 -1.59
CA PHE A 2 11.85 16.85 -2.58
C PHE A 2 10.58 16.59 -3.41
N GLY A 3 10.36 15.35 -3.88
CA GLY A 3 9.18 15.01 -4.71
C GLY A 3 7.84 15.04 -3.96
N LEU A 4 7.81 14.61 -2.69
CA LEU A 4 6.60 14.65 -1.85
C LEU A 4 6.23 16.10 -1.50
N TRP A 5 7.24 16.95 -1.29
CA TRP A 5 7.08 18.38 -1.03
C TRP A 5 6.53 19.12 -2.26
N LEU A 6 7.06 18.85 -3.45
CA LEU A 6 6.56 19.42 -4.70
C LEU A 6 5.11 19.00 -5.01
N TRP A 7 4.75 17.76 -4.68
CA TRP A 7 3.38 17.26 -4.83
C TRP A 7 2.40 17.90 -3.83
N LEU A 8 2.76 17.95 -2.53
CA LEU A 8 1.88 18.45 -1.47
C LEU A 8 1.77 19.98 -1.45
N VAL A 9 2.89 20.69 -1.62
CA VAL A 9 3.00 22.14 -1.43
C VAL A 9 2.87 22.90 -2.75
N TYR A 10 3.51 22.40 -3.82
CA TYR A 10 3.50 23.06 -5.13
C TYR A 10 2.30 22.64 -6.02
N GLY A 11 1.58 21.57 -5.62
CA GLY A 11 0.41 21.10 -6.35
C GLY A 11 0.72 20.52 -7.73
N ILE A 12 1.98 20.19 -8.01
CA ILE A 12 2.40 19.56 -9.26
C ILE A 12 1.65 18.24 -9.40
N GLY A 13 0.70 18.23 -10.32
CA GLY A 13 -0.19 17.12 -10.62
C GLY A 13 -1.48 17.02 -9.80
N ARG A 14 -1.98 18.14 -9.25
CA ARG A 14 -3.39 18.26 -8.80
C ARG A 14 -4.35 18.79 -9.87
N GLY A 15 -3.87 19.02 -11.11
CA GLY A 15 -4.70 19.47 -12.23
C GLY A 15 -5.63 18.37 -12.79
N PRO A 16 -6.68 18.76 -13.56
CA PRO A 16 -7.58 17.80 -14.19
C PRO A 16 -6.79 16.88 -15.15
N GLY A 17 -6.97 15.55 -15.00
CA GLY A 17 -6.22 14.52 -15.73
C GLY A 17 -5.14 13.79 -14.93
N ASN A 18 -4.98 14.05 -13.62
CA ASN A 18 -3.93 13.42 -12.79
C ASN A 18 -4.40 12.26 -11.88
N GLY A 19 -5.45 11.55 -12.31
CA GLY A 19 -5.95 10.36 -11.60
C GLY A 19 -4.87 9.29 -11.43
N TRP A 20 -3.96 9.17 -12.40
CA TRP A 20 -2.88 8.20 -12.38
C TRP A 20 -1.88 8.39 -11.24
N MET A 21 -1.53 9.63 -10.91
CA MET A 21 -0.60 9.91 -9.81
C MET A 21 -1.24 9.65 -8.45
N HIS A 22 -2.52 10.01 -8.28
CA HIS A 22 -3.26 9.72 -7.05
C HIS A 22 -3.41 8.21 -6.84
N ALA A 23 -3.73 7.47 -7.90
CA ALA A 23 -3.83 6.02 -7.83
C ALA A 23 -2.49 5.35 -7.44
N LYS A 24 -1.36 5.83 -7.98
CA LYS A 24 -0.02 5.35 -7.55
C LYS A 24 0.23 5.62 -6.08
N LEU A 25 -0.09 6.82 -5.60
CA LEU A 25 0.06 7.18 -4.19
C LEU A 25 -0.82 6.31 -3.29
N THR A 26 -2.04 6.00 -3.72
CA THR A 26 -2.91 5.06 -2.98
C THR A 26 -2.26 3.68 -2.84
N VAL A 27 -1.65 3.15 -3.91
CA VAL A 27 -0.90 1.87 -3.82
C VAL A 27 0.25 1.98 -2.83
N VAL A 28 1.03 3.07 -2.86
CA VAL A 28 2.13 3.28 -1.90
C VAL A 28 1.62 3.33 -0.46
N VAL A 29 0.53 4.05 -0.20
CA VAL A 29 -0.09 4.15 1.13
C VAL A 29 -0.57 2.77 1.61
N LEU A 30 -1.19 1.98 0.73
CA LEU A 30 -1.62 0.62 1.06
C LEU A 30 -0.44 -0.28 1.42
N VAL A 31 0.67 -0.21 0.68
CA VAL A 31 1.90 -0.97 0.98
C VAL A 31 2.50 -0.56 2.33
N ILE A 32 2.53 0.74 2.64
CA ILE A 32 2.99 1.23 3.95
C ILE A 32 2.09 0.70 5.07
N GLY A 33 0.77 0.75 4.89
CA GLY A 33 -0.20 0.18 5.84
C GLY A 33 0.01 -1.30 6.07
N TYR A 34 0.26 -2.07 5.01
CA TYR A 34 0.59 -3.50 5.11
C TYR A 34 1.88 -3.73 5.91
N HIS A 35 2.94 -2.95 5.64
CA HIS A 35 4.20 -3.09 6.36
C HIS A 35 4.05 -2.78 7.87
N HIS A 36 3.22 -1.80 8.21
CA HIS A 36 2.90 -1.48 9.60
C HIS A 36 2.10 -2.60 10.28
N ALA A 37 1.17 -3.23 9.55
CA ALA A 37 0.45 -4.40 10.03
C ALA A 37 1.41 -5.57 10.29
N CYS A 38 2.37 -5.84 9.41
CA CYS A 38 3.42 -6.84 9.62
C CYS A 38 4.23 -6.56 10.88
N ALA A 39 4.67 -5.32 11.10
CA ALA A 39 5.41 -4.95 12.31
C ALA A 39 4.59 -5.17 13.59
N ARG A 40 3.29 -4.85 13.57
CA ARG A 40 2.38 -5.10 14.70
C ARG A 40 2.19 -6.60 14.96
N LEU A 41 2.12 -7.39 13.90
CA LEU A 41 1.98 -8.84 13.96
C LEU A 41 3.24 -9.49 14.54
N LEU A 42 4.41 -9.06 14.08
CA LEU A 42 5.71 -9.51 14.57
C LEU A 42 5.84 -9.28 16.09
N ARG A 43 5.51 -8.07 16.56
CA ARG A 43 5.49 -7.76 18.01
C ARG A 43 4.55 -8.66 18.82
N LYS A 44 3.42 -9.07 18.24
CA LYS A 44 2.47 -10.01 18.90
C LYS A 44 3.00 -11.44 18.93
N PHE A 45 3.72 -11.86 17.89
CA PHE A 45 4.43 -13.13 17.88
C PHE A 45 5.55 -13.16 18.90
N GLU A 46 6.37 -12.10 18.98
CA GLU A 46 7.43 -11.95 19.99
C GLU A 46 6.88 -12.02 21.42
N ALA A 47 5.70 -11.45 21.65
CA ALA A 47 5.02 -11.49 22.95
C ALA A 47 4.28 -12.82 23.23
N ASN A 48 4.37 -13.83 22.36
CA ASN A 48 3.60 -15.08 22.40
C ASN A 48 2.07 -14.89 22.57
N ALA A 49 1.56 -13.69 22.27
CA ALA A 49 0.15 -13.31 22.45
C ALA A 49 -0.66 -13.50 21.17
N ASN A 50 -0.22 -14.41 20.29
CA ASN A 50 -0.85 -14.59 19.00
C ASN A 50 -2.11 -15.45 19.13
N THR A 51 -3.26 -14.82 18.96
CA THR A 51 -4.58 -15.47 19.03
C THR A 51 -5.16 -15.79 17.65
N ARG A 52 -4.41 -15.57 16.56
CA ARG A 52 -4.87 -15.80 15.20
C ARG A 52 -4.48 -17.20 14.71
N SER A 53 -5.38 -17.82 13.94
CA SER A 53 -5.13 -19.14 13.36
C SER A 53 -4.19 -19.08 12.15
N HIS A 54 -3.55 -20.21 11.83
CA HIS A 54 -2.69 -20.34 10.65
C HIS A 54 -3.40 -19.97 9.33
N VAL A 55 -4.71 -20.23 9.21
CA VAL A 55 -5.52 -19.86 8.04
C VAL A 55 -5.60 -18.34 7.87
N TRP A 56 -5.70 -17.59 8.97
CA TRP A 56 -5.69 -16.14 8.93
C TRP A 56 -4.37 -15.60 8.38
N PHE A 57 -3.24 -16.20 8.75
CA PHE A 57 -1.92 -15.81 8.22
C PHE A 57 -1.74 -16.16 6.75
N ARG A 58 -2.35 -17.24 6.25
CA ARG A 58 -2.35 -17.55 4.81
C ARG A 58 -3.03 -16.43 4.02
N TRP A 59 -4.24 -16.06 4.42
CA TRP A 59 -4.96 -14.94 3.79
C TRP A 59 -4.21 -13.62 3.92
N PHE A 60 -3.61 -13.34 5.08
CA PHE A 60 -2.80 -12.14 5.27
C PHE A 60 -1.59 -12.10 4.32
N ASN A 61 -0.91 -13.23 4.10
CA ASN A 61 0.19 -13.34 3.16
C ASN A 61 -0.23 -13.29 1.68
N GLU A 62 -1.52 -13.44 1.37
CA GLU A 62 -2.06 -13.24 0.02
C GLU A 62 -2.36 -11.76 -0.29
N VAL A 63 -2.50 -10.90 0.72
CA VAL A 63 -2.73 -9.45 0.55
C VAL A 63 -1.64 -8.77 -0.30
N PRO A 64 -0.33 -9.04 -0.12
CA PRO A 64 0.72 -8.55 -1.02
C PRO A 64 0.51 -8.89 -2.49
N VAL A 65 -0.01 -10.08 -2.78
CA VAL A 65 -0.28 -10.53 -4.16
C VAL A 65 -1.41 -9.71 -4.77
N LEU A 66 -2.48 -9.46 -4.01
CA LEU A 66 -3.58 -8.60 -4.45
C LEU A 66 -3.11 -7.15 -4.67
N LEU A 67 -2.27 -6.62 -3.78
CA LEU A 67 -1.67 -5.29 -3.94
C LEU A 67 -0.77 -5.21 -5.18
N LEU A 68 0.05 -6.24 -5.42
CA LEU A 68 0.89 -6.32 -6.62
C LEU A 68 0.04 -6.36 -7.88
N LEU A 69 -1.02 -7.17 -7.90
CA LEU A 69 -1.94 -7.28 -9.03
C LEU A 69 -2.62 -5.93 -9.31
N ALA A 70 -3.15 -5.27 -8.28
CA ALA A 70 -3.73 -3.93 -8.41
C ALA A 70 -2.71 -2.90 -8.94
N ALA A 71 -1.47 -2.95 -8.45
CA ALA A 71 -0.39 -2.08 -8.91
C ALA A 71 -0.03 -2.32 -10.38
N VAL A 72 0.08 -3.59 -10.81
CA VAL A 72 0.37 -3.95 -12.20
C VAL A 72 -0.76 -3.50 -13.11
N VAL A 73 -2.02 -3.79 -12.76
CA VAL A 73 -3.20 -3.33 -13.52
C VAL A 73 -3.18 -1.81 -13.65
N LEU A 74 -2.93 -1.10 -12.56
CA LEU A 74 -2.85 0.36 -12.55
C LEU A 74 -1.75 0.90 -13.48
N VAL A 75 -0.57 0.27 -13.50
CA VAL A 75 0.57 0.70 -14.31
C VAL A 75 0.42 0.33 -15.78
N VAL A 76 -0.20 -0.83 -16.07
CA VAL A 76 -0.37 -1.35 -17.44
C VAL A 76 -1.57 -0.69 -18.12
N VAL A 77 -2.73 -0.70 -17.47
CA VAL A 77 -3.97 -0.21 -18.06
C VAL A 77 -3.98 1.32 -18.14
N LYS A 78 -3.28 2.01 -17.22
CA LYS A 78 -3.28 3.48 -17.09
C LYS A 78 -4.66 4.08 -17.42
N PRO A 79 -5.71 3.74 -16.65
CA PRO A 79 -7.09 4.06 -17.02
C PRO A 79 -7.43 5.57 -16.99
N PHE A 80 -6.43 6.44 -16.79
CA PHE A 80 -6.51 7.89 -16.70
C PHE A 80 -5.17 8.51 -17.07
#